data_AF-A0A182SCY4-F1
#
_entry.id   AF-A0A182SCY4-F1
#
_cell.length_a   1.000
_cell.length_b   1.000
_cell.length_c   1.000
_cell.angle_alpha   90.00
_cell.angle_beta   90.00
_cell.angle_gamma   90.00
#
_symmetry.space_group_name_H-M   'P 1'
#
loop_
_entity.id
_entity.type
_entity.pdbx_description
1 polymer ?
#
loop_
_entity_poly.entity_id
_entity_poly.type
_entity_poly.pdbx_seq_one_letter_code
_entity_poly.pdbx_strand_id
1 'polypeptide(L)'
;MLGDLYVPHEMPEAPKESFFKGLFGGGMRNLDREELFGESSGKANRSVAKHIPGPNANIQELNARTTSVTSEIGKAHQLMLERGDKLSQLEERTERMANEAQQFSSSAHLLMNKYKDKKWYQL
;
A
#
# COMPACT_ATOMS: atom_id res chain seq x y z
N MET A 1 -20.70 -37.58 23.67
CA MET A 1 -21.94 -36.81 23.45
C MET A 1 -21.89 -36.28 22.03
N LEU A 2 -22.71 -36.85 21.15
CA LEU A 2 -22.77 -36.51 19.73
C LEU A 2 -23.49 -35.16 19.62
N GLY A 3 -22.80 -34.12 19.15
CA GLY A 3 -23.39 -32.78 19.02
C GLY A 3 -24.24 -32.69 17.76
N ASP A 4 -25.50 -32.29 17.91
CA ASP A 4 -26.42 -32.09 16.79
C ASP A 4 -25.95 -30.91 15.92
N LEU A 5 -25.67 -31.19 14.64
CA LEU A 5 -25.11 -30.25 13.65
C LEU A 5 -26.18 -29.37 12.96
N TYR A 6 -27.43 -29.42 13.42
CA TYR A 6 -28.54 -28.73 12.80
C TYR A 6 -29.41 -28.01 13.82
N VAL A 7 -29.57 -26.70 13.65
CA VAL A 7 -30.55 -25.89 14.39
C VAL A 7 -31.75 -25.68 13.47
N PRO A 8 -32.92 -26.30 13.75
CA PRO A 8 -34.13 -26.00 13.00
C PRO A 8 -34.48 -24.52 13.18
N HIS A 9 -34.51 -23.79 12.08
CA HIS A 9 -34.95 -22.40 12.05
C HIS A 9 -36.33 -22.34 11.41
N GLU A 10 -37.29 -21.72 12.08
CA GLU A 10 -38.62 -21.51 11.50
C GLU A 10 -38.52 -20.57 10.29
N MET A 11 -39.21 -20.93 9.21
CA MET A 11 -39.29 -20.06 8.04
C MET A 11 -39.98 -18.75 8.42
N PRO A 12 -39.46 -17.60 7.97
CA PRO A 12 -40.10 -16.31 8.20
C PRO A 12 -41.51 -16.30 7.58
N GLU A 13 -42.46 -15.73 8.31
CA GLU A 13 -43.86 -15.60 7.89
C GLU A 13 -43.92 -14.89 6.53
N ALA A 14 -44.73 -15.41 5.60
CA ALA A 14 -44.90 -14.80 4.29
C ALA A 14 -45.36 -13.33 4.44
N PRO A 15 -44.87 -12.39 3.61
CA PRO A 15 -45.25 -10.99 3.72
C PRO A 15 -46.77 -10.82 3.69
N LYS A 16 -47.33 -10.19 4.72
CA LYS A 16 -48.78 -9.95 4.79
C LYS A 16 -49.16 -8.93 3.72
N GLU A 17 -50.08 -9.30 2.84
CA GLU A 17 -50.60 -8.35 1.84
C GLU A 17 -51.27 -7.18 2.56
N SER A 18 -50.92 -5.97 2.10
CA SER A 18 -51.39 -4.71 2.68
C SER A 18 -52.92 -4.63 2.73
N PHE A 19 -53.44 -4.40 3.93
CA PHE A 19 -54.87 -4.27 4.28
C PHE A 19 -55.68 -3.36 3.34
N PHE A 20 -55.05 -2.34 2.74
CA PHE A 20 -55.72 -1.42 1.81
C PHE A 20 -56.01 -2.00 0.42
N LYS A 21 -55.47 -3.17 0.07
CA LYS A 21 -55.79 -3.82 -1.23
C LYS A 21 -57.13 -4.58 -1.17
N GLY A 22 -57.66 -4.88 0.02
CA GLY A 22 -58.92 -5.62 0.22
C GLY A 22 -60.20 -4.79 0.35
N LEU A 23 -60.13 -3.51 0.74
CA LEU A 23 -61.34 -2.75 1.11
C LEU A 23 -62.03 -2.01 -0.05
N PHE A 24 -61.35 -1.80 -1.20
CA PHE A 24 -61.90 -1.02 -2.32
C PHE A 24 -62.00 -1.77 -3.67
N GLY A 25 -61.74 -3.08 -3.72
CA GLY A 25 -61.70 -3.81 -4.98
C GLY A 25 -62.22 -5.24 -4.85
N GLY A 26 -63.53 -5.42 -4.92
CA GLY A 26 -64.14 -6.75 -4.96
C GLY A 26 -63.68 -7.57 -6.18
N GLY A 27 -63.20 -8.79 -5.93
CA GLY A 27 -62.91 -9.82 -6.93
C GLY A 27 -61.49 -10.38 -6.81
N MET A 28 -61.37 -11.72 -6.84
CA MET A 28 -60.08 -12.41 -6.96
C MET A 28 -59.40 -11.94 -8.24
N ARG A 29 -58.28 -11.23 -8.11
CA ARG A 29 -57.44 -10.84 -9.24
C ARG A 29 -56.26 -11.79 -9.31
N ASN A 30 -56.00 -12.37 -10.48
CA ASN A 30 -54.73 -13.05 -10.75
C ASN A 30 -53.61 -12.04 -10.53
N LEU A 31 -52.66 -12.38 -9.66
CA LEU A 31 -51.45 -11.59 -9.41
C LEU A 31 -50.72 -11.37 -10.73
N ASP A 32 -50.67 -10.12 -11.20
CA ASP A 32 -50.07 -9.80 -12.49
C ASP A 32 -48.53 -9.73 -12.34
N ARG A 33 -47.82 -10.48 -13.20
CA ARG A 33 -46.35 -10.58 -13.17
C ARG A 33 -45.70 -9.22 -13.42
N GLU A 34 -46.37 -8.36 -14.18
CA GLU A 34 -45.88 -7.03 -14.53
C GLU A 34 -46.01 -6.04 -13.37
N GLU A 35 -46.95 -6.25 -12.45
CA GLU A 35 -47.06 -5.44 -11.22
C GLU A 35 -45.97 -5.82 -10.19
N LEU A 36 -45.54 -7.09 -10.20
CA LEU A 36 -44.56 -7.65 -9.25
C LEU A 36 -43.10 -7.58 -9.72
N PHE A 37 -42.87 -7.54 -11.03
CA PHE A 37 -41.52 -7.60 -11.61
C PHE A 37 -41.33 -6.63 -12.78
N GLY A 38 -42.35 -5.84 -13.13
CA GLY A 38 -42.25 -4.80 -14.16
C GLY A 38 -41.69 -3.49 -13.61
N GLU A 39 -41.56 -2.51 -14.49
CA GLU A 39 -40.89 -1.23 -14.21
C GLU A 39 -41.57 -0.40 -13.10
N SER A 40 -42.86 -0.66 -12.85
CA SER A 40 -43.67 -0.03 -11.80
C SER A 40 -43.55 -0.70 -10.42
N SER A 41 -42.85 -1.85 -10.30
CA SER A 41 -42.72 -2.63 -9.05
C SER A 41 -41.91 -1.95 -7.93
N GLY A 42 -41.49 -0.70 -8.13
CA GLY A 42 -40.74 0.09 -7.15
C GLY A 42 -39.23 -0.22 -7.16
N LYS A 43 -38.43 0.75 -6.72
CA LYS A 43 -36.96 0.60 -6.67
C LYS A 43 -36.57 -0.40 -5.58
N ALA A 44 -35.57 -1.25 -5.88
CA ALA A 44 -35.07 -2.27 -4.97
C ALA A 44 -34.83 -1.71 -3.56
N ASN A 45 -35.29 -2.43 -2.54
CA ASN A 45 -35.19 -2.01 -1.15
C ASN A 45 -33.72 -1.71 -0.81
N ARG A 46 -33.44 -0.57 -0.18
CA ARG A 46 -32.07 -0.16 0.21
C ARG A 46 -31.44 -1.13 1.23
N SER A 47 -32.22 -2.09 1.72
CA SER A 47 -31.82 -3.21 2.55
C SER A 47 -31.35 -4.46 1.79
N VAL A 48 -31.05 -4.39 0.48
CA VAL A 48 -30.27 -5.46 -0.17
C VAL A 48 -28.99 -5.63 0.63
N ALA A 49 -28.83 -6.81 1.25
CA ALA A 49 -27.69 -7.12 2.08
C ALA A 49 -26.40 -6.86 1.28
N LYS A 50 -25.62 -5.86 1.71
CA LYS A 50 -24.26 -5.68 1.18
C LYS A 50 -23.53 -6.98 1.48
N HIS A 51 -23.07 -7.69 0.45
CA HIS A 51 -22.19 -8.84 0.62
C HIS A 51 -20.94 -8.35 1.35
N ILE A 52 -20.83 -8.65 2.64
CA ILE A 52 -19.63 -8.41 3.44
C ILE A 52 -18.74 -9.61 3.15
N PRO A 53 -17.66 -9.45 2.37
CA PRO A 53 -16.76 -10.55 2.11
C PRO A 53 -16.22 -11.05 3.45
N GLY A 54 -16.28 -12.36 3.70
CA GLY A 54 -15.76 -12.95 4.93
C GLY A 54 -14.27 -12.64 5.13
N PRO A 55 -13.72 -12.85 6.34
CA PRO A 55 -12.36 -12.44 6.72
C PRO A 55 -11.23 -12.91 5.79
N ASN A 56 -11.48 -13.92 4.95
CA ASN A 56 -10.51 -14.48 4.01
C ASN A 56 -10.56 -13.89 2.59
N ALA A 57 -11.52 -13.03 2.27
CA ALA A 57 -11.73 -12.56 0.90
C ALA A 57 -10.56 -11.72 0.33
N ASN A 58 -9.81 -11.04 1.20
CA ASN A 58 -8.68 -10.19 0.80
C ASN A 58 -7.30 -10.79 1.09
N ILE A 59 -7.24 -12.04 1.58
CA ILE A 59 -5.96 -12.67 1.96
C ILE A 59 -5.03 -12.85 0.75
N GLN A 60 -5.58 -13.19 -0.42
CA GLN A 60 -4.77 -13.39 -1.62
C GLN A 60 -4.16 -12.07 -2.13
N GLU A 61 -4.92 -10.97 -2.07
CA GLU A 61 -4.41 -9.64 -2.39
C GLU A 61 -3.33 -9.20 -1.38
N LEU A 62 -3.56 -9.46 -0.08
CA LEU A 62 -2.61 -9.15 0.97
C LEU A 62 -1.31 -9.96 0.83
N ASN A 63 -1.38 -11.23 0.47
CA ASN A 63 -0.22 -12.07 0.17
C ASN A 63 0.55 -11.57 -1.06
N ALA A 64 -0.15 -11.17 -2.13
CA ALA A 64 0.48 -10.60 -3.31
C ALA A 64 1.21 -9.28 -2.99
N ARG A 65 0.57 -8.38 -2.24
CA ARG A 65 1.18 -7.13 -1.74
C ARG A 65 2.39 -7.40 -0.87
N THR A 66 2.28 -8.33 0.07
CA THR A 66 3.40 -8.71 0.98
C THR A 66 4.58 -9.26 0.20
N THR A 67 4.33 -10.12 -0.80
CA THR A 67 5.39 -10.72 -1.64
C THR A 67 6.10 -9.66 -2.50
N SER A 68 5.37 -8.67 -3.03
CA SER A 68 5.97 -7.56 -3.75
C SER A 68 6.88 -6.73 -2.83
N VAL A 69 6.39 -6.37 -1.64
CA VAL A 69 7.14 -5.56 -0.68
C VAL A 69 8.41 -6.27 -0.20
N THR A 70 8.37 -7.57 0.10
CA THR A 70 9.57 -8.31 0.50
C THR A 70 10.62 -8.35 -0.60
N SER A 71 10.21 -8.45 -1.87
CA SER A 71 11.14 -8.41 -3.00
C SER A 71 11.82 -7.04 -3.18
N GLU A 72 11.09 -5.94 -2.91
CA GLU A 72 11.63 -4.59 -2.95
C GLU A 72 12.60 -4.32 -1.80
N ILE A 73 12.29 -4.82 -0.59
CA ILE A 73 13.18 -4.75 0.57
C ILE A 73 14.50 -5.49 0.29
N GLY A 74 14.44 -6.68 -0.34
CA GLY A 74 15.65 -7.42 -0.71
C GLY A 74 16.55 -6.63 -1.67
N LYS A 75 15.97 -5.98 -2.68
CA LYS A 75 16.71 -5.10 -3.60
C LYS A 75 17.28 -3.87 -2.89
N ALA A 76 16.49 -3.23 -2.03
CA ALA A 76 16.93 -2.07 -1.27
C ALA A 76 18.10 -2.42 -0.33
N HIS A 77 18.07 -3.60 0.29
CA HIS A 77 19.16 -4.10 1.13
C HIS A 77 20.46 -4.28 0.32
N GLN A 78 20.39 -4.88 -0.87
CA GLN A 78 21.56 -5.02 -1.73
C GLN A 78 22.15 -3.65 -2.14
N LEU A 79 21.30 -2.71 -2.54
CA LEU A 79 21.73 -1.34 -2.87
C LEU A 79 22.37 -0.64 -1.67
N MET A 80 21.87 -0.89 -0.46
CA MET A 80 22.45 -0.37 0.77
C MET A 80 23.85 -0.92 1.02
N LEU A 81 24.08 -2.22 0.79
CA LEU A 81 25.40 -2.83 0.93
C LEU A 81 26.39 -2.23 -0.08
N GLU A 82 26.01 -2.14 -1.37
CA GLU A 82 26.85 -1.52 -2.41
C GLU A 82 27.17 -0.06 -2.09
N ARG A 83 26.19 0.67 -1.51
CA ARG A 83 26.41 2.03 -1.03
C ARG A 83 27.41 2.07 0.13
N GLY A 84 27.32 1.13 1.07
CA GLY A 84 28.25 0.99 2.19
C GLY A 84 29.69 0.84 1.71
N ASP A 85 29.93 -0.08 0.78
CA ASP A 85 31.25 -0.31 0.20
C ASP A 85 31.79 0.93 -0.52
N LYS A 86 30.94 1.61 -1.30
CA LYS A 86 31.31 2.85 -2.00
C LYS A 86 31.63 3.99 -1.04
N LEU A 87 30.90 4.10 0.08
CA LEU A 87 31.16 5.10 1.11
C LEU A 87 32.49 4.84 1.82
N SER A 88 32.79 3.57 2.14
CA SER A 88 34.07 3.21 2.75
C SER A 88 35.25 3.54 1.83
N GLN A 89 35.15 3.23 0.53
CA GLN A 89 36.17 3.62 -0.45
C GLN A 89 36.29 5.14 -0.62
N LEU A 90 35.17 5.86 -0.53
CA LEU A 90 35.17 7.32 -0.61
C LEU A 90 35.87 7.95 0.59
N GLU A 91 35.66 7.41 1.78
CA GLU A 91 36.31 7.84 3.02
C GLU A 91 37.83 7.70 2.91
N GLU A 92 38.33 6.51 2.53
CA GLU A 92 39.77 6.26 2.35
C GLU A 92 40.40 7.24 1.34
N ARG A 93 39.73 7.46 0.20
CA ARG A 93 40.20 8.41 -0.82
C ARG A 93 40.20 9.85 -0.32
N THR A 94 39.20 10.22 0.48
CA THR A 94 39.08 11.56 1.04
C THR A 94 40.16 11.82 2.09
N GLU A 95 40.43 10.84 2.94
CA GLU A 95 41.52 10.91 3.91
C GLU A 95 42.88 11.04 3.20
N ARG A 96 43.14 10.22 2.18
CA ARG A 96 44.37 10.33 1.38
C ARG A 96 44.49 11.71 0.73
N MET A 97 43.42 12.20 0.12
CA MET A 97 43.39 13.54 -0.49
C MET A 97 43.63 14.65 0.53
N ALA A 98 43.08 14.55 1.75
CA ALA A 98 43.32 15.52 2.81
C ALA A 98 44.81 15.55 3.23
N ASN A 99 45.42 14.37 3.38
CA ASN A 99 46.84 14.23 3.68
C ASN A 99 47.72 14.81 2.56
N GLU A 100 47.41 14.53 1.30
CA GLU A 100 48.11 15.09 0.14
C GLU A 100 47.97 16.62 0.07
N ALA A 101 46.78 17.14 0.33
CA ALA A 101 46.53 18.58 0.36
C ALA A 101 47.34 19.29 1.46
N GLN A 102 47.46 18.67 2.65
CA GLN A 102 48.28 19.20 3.74
C GLN A 102 49.78 19.20 3.39
N GLN A 103 50.27 18.15 2.75
CA GLN A 103 51.66 18.08 2.27
C GLN A 103 51.93 19.11 1.16
N PHE A 104 51.00 19.25 0.22
CA PHE A 104 51.08 20.24 -0.85
C PHE A 104 51.10 21.66 -0.29
N SER A 105 50.19 21.98 0.64
CA SER A 105 50.14 23.29 1.31
C SER A 105 51.47 23.62 2.01
N SER A 106 52.02 22.66 2.75
CA SER A 106 53.32 22.81 3.43
C SER A 106 54.46 23.06 2.44
N SER A 107 54.51 22.31 1.34
CA SER A 107 55.52 22.45 0.29
C SER A 107 55.41 23.79 -0.44
N ALA A 108 54.19 24.22 -0.75
CA ALA A 108 53.91 25.52 -1.35
C ALA A 108 54.31 26.66 -0.42
N HIS A 109 54.06 26.53 0.90
CA HIS A 109 54.48 27.52 1.88
C HIS A 109 56.01 27.61 2.00
N LEU A 110 56.72 26.48 1.97
CA LEU A 110 58.18 26.46 1.96
C LEU A 110 58.74 27.13 0.70
N LEU A 111 58.17 26.84 -0.45
CA LEU A 111 58.54 27.47 -1.72
C LEU A 111 58.30 28.98 -1.67
N MET A 112 57.12 29.40 -1.21
CA MET A 112 56.77 30.81 -1.03
C MET A 112 57.81 31.51 -0.15
N ASN A 113 58.14 30.97 1.03
CA ASN A 113 59.14 31.57 1.92
C ASN A 113 60.52 31.69 1.27
N LYS A 114 60.94 30.68 0.49
CA LYS A 114 62.23 30.70 -0.21
C LYS A 114 62.33 31.85 -1.23
N TYR A 115 61.23 32.15 -1.91
CA TYR A 115 61.20 33.17 -2.96
C TYR A 115 60.67 34.53 -2.50
N LYS A 116 60.02 34.60 -1.33
CA LYS A 116 59.42 35.82 -0.78
C LYS A 116 60.41 36.98 -0.72
N ASP A 117 61.62 36.71 -0.23
CA ASP A 117 62.65 37.73 -0.03
C ASP A 117 63.81 37.62 -1.04
N LYS A 118 63.70 36.72 -2.04
CA LYS A 118 64.75 36.52 -3.03
C LYS A 118 64.86 37.75 -3.93
N LYS A 119 65.97 38.46 -3.84
CA LYS A 119 66.30 39.59 -4.71
C LYS A 119 66.79 39.08 -6.06
N TRP A 120 66.40 39.74 -7.15
CA TRP A 120 66.72 39.33 -8.53
C TRP A 120 68.23 39.24 -8.81
N TYR A 121 69.07 39.91 -8.02
CA TYR A 121 70.52 39.95 -8.16
C TYR A 121 71.28 38.91 -7.30
N GLN A 122 70.58 38.12 -6.48
CA GLN A 122 71.15 37.04 -5.68
C GLN A 122 70.80 35.71 -6.36
N LEU A 123 71.65 35.26 -7.27
CA LEU A 123 71.46 34.01 -8.02
C LEU A 123 71.63 32.79 -7.13
#